data_AF-A0A354FBG8-F1
#
_entry.id   AF-A0A354FBG8-F1
#
_cell.length_a   1.000
_cell.length_b   1.000
_cell.length_c   1.000
_cell.angle_alpha   90.00
_cell.angle_beta   90.00
_cell.angle_gamma   90.00
#
_symmetry.space_group_name_H-M   'P 1'
#
loop_
_entity.id
_entity.type
_entity.pdbx_description
1 polymer ?
#
loop_
_entity_poly.entity_id
_entity_poly.type
_entity_poly.pdbx_seq_one_letter_code
_entity_poly.pdbx_strand_id
1 'polypeptide(L)' 'ALDLLQQNDPGTIIVVAHGGTIRTIICGILDIELNHGFKISQDNTALNIINYYPENGFTVLSLLNGTTHLSS' A
#
# COMPACT_ATOMS: atom_id res chain seq x y z
N ALA A 1 -12.86 -2.87 -1.82
CA ALA A 1 -11.72 -2.10 -1.22
C ALA A 1 -11.44 -0.86 -2.06
N LEU A 2 -11.30 -1.01 -3.38
CA LEU A 2 -11.26 0.12 -4.32
C LEU A 2 -12.58 0.93 -4.32
N ASP A 3 -13.70 0.31 -3.96
CA ASP A 3 -15.02 0.97 -3.84
C ASP A 3 -15.07 2.06 -2.76
N LEU A 4 -14.15 2.03 -1.78
CA LEU A 4 -13.99 3.10 -0.78
C LEU A 4 -13.42 4.39 -1.38
N LEU A 5 -12.70 4.29 -2.49
CA LEU A 5 -12.14 5.45 -3.21
C LEU A 5 -13.18 6.12 -4.11
N GLN A 6 -14.31 5.47 -4.38
CA GLN A 6 -15.35 5.98 -5.29
C GLN A 6 -16.39 6.87 -4.61
N GLN A 7 -16.35 6.99 -3.28
CA GLN A 7 -17.23 7.89 -2.53
C GLN A 7 -16.46 9.16 -2.16
N ASN A 8 -16.79 10.28 -2.82
CA ASN A 8 -16.44 11.66 -2.47
C ASN A 8 -15.10 11.83 -1.72
N ASP A 9 -14.00 11.97 -2.47
CA ASP A 9 -12.64 12.31 -1.99
C ASP A 9 -12.43 12.08 -0.48
N PRO A 10 -12.24 10.82 -0.05
CA PRO A 10 -12.21 10.46 1.37
C PRO A 10 -10.98 11.02 2.11
N GLY A 11 -10.11 11.77 1.43
CA GLY A 11 -8.85 12.25 1.99
C GLY A 11 -7.88 11.09 2.25
N THR A 12 -7.38 10.99 3.48
CA THR A 12 -6.43 9.93 3.87
C THR A 12 -7.15 8.72 4.45
N ILE A 13 -6.98 7.56 3.81
CA ILE A 13 -7.47 6.27 4.30
C ILE A 13 -6.33 5.52 4.98
N ILE A 14 -6.61 4.97 6.18
CA ILE A 14 -5.70 4.07 6.88
C ILE A 14 -6.21 2.65 6.75
N VAL A 15 -5.35 1.74 6.30
CA VAL A 15 -5.62 0.29 6.25
C VAL A 15 -4.63 -0.42 7.16
N VAL A 16 -5.15 -1.16 8.14
CA VAL A 16 -4.34 -2.03 9.02
C VAL A 16 -4.63 -3.48 8.65
N ALA A 17 -3.59 -4.23 8.30
CA ALA A 17 -3.72 -5.61 7.85
C ALA A 17 -2.46 -6.43 8.14
N HIS A 18 -2.52 -7.73 7.82
CA HIS A 18 -1.39 -8.65 7.93
C HIS A 18 -0.48 -8.58 6.70
N GLY A 19 0.77 -9.03 6.84
CA GLY A 19 1.79 -8.95 5.79
C GLY A 19 1.38 -9.61 4.46
N GLY A 20 0.65 -10.73 4.49
CA GLY A 20 0.13 -11.38 3.28
C GLY A 20 -0.82 -10.47 2.49
N THR A 21 -1.81 -9.88 3.17
CA THR A 21 -2.76 -8.94 2.57
C THR A 21 -2.05 -7.70 2.01
N ILE A 22 -1.09 -7.15 2.75
CA ILE A 22 -0.33 -5.97 2.33
C ILE A 22 0.47 -6.26 1.06
N ARG A 23 1.16 -7.41 0.99
CA ARG A 23 1.89 -7.83 -0.22
C ARG A 23 0.97 -7.97 -1.43
N THR A 24 -0.21 -8.59 -1.26
CA THR A 24 -1.21 -8.71 -2.33
C THR A 24 -1.67 -7.35 -2.85
N ILE A 25 -1.92 -6.39 -1.94
CA ILE A 25 -2.29 -5.01 -2.32
C ILE A 25 -1.16 -4.35 -3.11
N ILE A 26 0.08 -4.43 -2.62
CA ILE A 26 1.24 -3.82 -3.29
C ILE A 26 1.47 -4.45 -4.67
N CYS A 27 1.38 -5.77 -4.81
CA CYS A 27 1.47 -6.44 -6.10
C CYS A 27 0.41 -5.95 -7.08
N GLY A 28 -0.84 -5.81 -6.63
CA GLY A 28 -1.94 -5.30 -7.45
C GLY A 28 -1.77 -3.83 -7.87
N ILE A 29 -1.16 -2.99 -7.02
CA ILE A 29 -0.88 -1.59 -7.34
C ILE A 29 0.24 -1.45 -8.37
N LEU A 30 1.29 -2.27 -8.25
CA LEU A 30 2.46 -2.23 -9.13
C LEU A 30 2.27 -3.04 -10.42
N ASP A 31 1.13 -3.69 -10.60
CA ASP A 31 0.83 -4.59 -11.72
C ASP A 31 1.90 -5.69 -11.91
N ILE A 32 2.29 -6.32 -10.79
CA ILE A 32 3.24 -7.44 -10.78
C ILE A 32 2.57 -8.73 -10.29
N GLU A 33 3.07 -9.88 -10.73
CA GLU A 33 2.55 -11.18 -10.32
C GLU A 33 2.70 -11.41 -8.80
N LEU A 34 1.71 -12.10 -8.20
CA LEU A 34 1.69 -12.40 -6.76
C LEU A 34 2.87 -13.26 -6.28
N ASN A 35 3.51 -14.01 -7.17
CA ASN A 35 4.73 -14.78 -6.85
C ASN A 35 5.91 -13.86 -6.45
N HIS A 36 5.86 -12.57 -6.77
CA HIS A 36 6.82 -11.58 -6.30
C HIS A 36 6.51 -11.06 -4.90
N GLY A 37 5.33 -11.34 -4.32
CA GLY A 37 4.94 -10.80 -3.02
C GLY A 37 5.89 -11.18 -1.89
N PHE A 38 6.45 -12.39 -1.92
CA PHE A 38 7.46 -12.83 -0.94
C PHE A 38 8.85 -12.20 -1.14
N LYS A 39 9.07 -11.48 -2.25
CA LYS A 39 10.27 -10.67 -2.48
C LYS A 39 10.14 -9.26 -1.90
N ILE A 40 9.00 -8.94 -1.28
CA ILE A 40 8.72 -7.65 -0.64
C ILE A 40 8.80 -7.83 0.88
N SER A 41 9.80 -7.18 1.50
CA SER A 41 9.92 -7.12 2.95
C SER A 41 8.72 -6.42 3.56
N GLN A 42 8.23 -6.95 4.68
CA GLN A 42 7.14 -6.34 5.43
C GLN A 42 7.31 -6.68 6.91
N ASP A 43 7.85 -5.72 7.64
CA ASP A 43 8.11 -5.79 9.06
C ASP A 43 6.85 -5.46 9.87
N ASN A 44 6.87 -5.82 11.15
CA ASN A 44 5.79 -5.47 12.05
C ASN A 44 5.65 -3.95 12.13
N THR A 45 4.40 -3.48 12.12
CA THR A 45 4.04 -2.05 12.21
C THR A 45 4.62 -1.17 11.10
N ALA A 46 5.13 -1.75 10.02
CA ALA A 46 5.72 -0.99 8.93
C ALA A 46 4.67 -0.17 8.16
N LEU A 47 4.98 1.10 7.94
CA LEU A 47 4.17 2.02 7.16
C LEU A 47 4.41 1.81 5.66
N ASN A 48 3.31 1.73 4.91
CA ASN A 48 3.32 1.76 3.46
C ASN A 48 2.45 2.95 3.01
N ILE A 49 2.98 3.82 2.14
CA ILE A 49 2.26 5.01 1.66
C ILE A 49 1.97 4.84 0.18
N ILE A 50 0.69 4.91 -0.18
CA ILE A 50 0.19 4.81 -1.54
C ILE A 50 -0.51 6.13 -1.86
N ASN A 51 -0.04 6.82 -2.89
CA ASN A 51 -0.65 8.03 -3.41
C ASN A 51 -1.46 7.69 -4.66
N TYR A 52 -2.74 8.04 -4.66
CA TYR A 52 -3.67 7.77 -5.75
C TYR A 52 -3.97 9.05 -6.53
N TYR A 53 -3.70 9.06 -7.82
CA TYR A 53 -3.91 10.21 -8.71
C TYR A 53 -4.93 9.85 -9.79
N PRO A 54 -6.24 9.88 -9.49
CA PRO A 54 -7.28 9.46 -10.42
C PRO A 54 -7.30 10.31 -11.70
N GLU A 55 -6.99 11.60 -11.61
CA GLU A 55 -6.97 12.51 -12.76
C GLU A 55 -5.88 12.16 -13.78
N ASN A 56 -4.76 11.59 -13.32
CA ASN A 56 -3.63 11.22 -14.17
C ASN A 56 -3.57 9.71 -14.46
N GLY A 57 -4.47 8.92 -13.87
CA GLY A 57 -4.58 7.49 -14.10
C GLY A 57 -3.43 6.64 -13.50
N PHE A 58 -2.65 7.16 -12.56
CA PHE A 58 -1.55 6.42 -11.94
C PHE A 58 -1.64 6.35 -10.41
N THR A 59 -1.11 5.26 -9.85
CA THR A 59 -1.00 5.01 -8.41
C THR A 59 0.47 4.83 -8.06
N VAL A 60 0.94 5.49 -7.00
CA VAL A 60 2.37 5.52 -6.64
C VAL A 60 2.58 4.95 -5.23
N LEU A 61 3.32 3.85 -5.13
CA LEU A 61 3.89 3.39 -3.86
C LEU A 61 5.05 4.30 -3.47
N SER A 62 4.81 5.24 -2.57
CA SER A 62 5.76 6.30 -2.20
C SER A 62 6.64 5.94 -1.01
N LEU A 63 6.19 5.01 -0.16
CA LEU A 63 6.97 4.43 0.92
C LEU A 63 6.61 2.95 1.02
N LEU A 64 7.64 2.11 1.07
CA LEU A 64 7.54 0.67 1.30
C LEU A 64 8.27 0.32 2.59
N ASN A 65 7.61 -0.42 3.47
CA ASN A 65 8.20 -0.99 4.69
C ASN A 65 8.91 0.02 5.62
N GLY A 66 8.31 1.20 5.83
CA GLY A 66 8.89 2.24 6.68
C GLY A 66 8.73 1.95 8.17
N THR A 67 9.84 1.81 8.90
CA THR A 67 9.87 1.45 10.34
C THR A 67 10.62 2.45 11.21
N THR A 68 10.98 3.62 10.67
CA THR A 68 11.82 4.61 11.37
C THR A 68 11.24 5.08 12.71
N HIS A 69 9.91 5.08 12.87
CA HIS A 69 9.22 5.43 14.11
C HIS A 69 9.41 4.41 15.25
N LEU A 70 9.95 3.21 14.96
CA LEU A 70 10.28 2.19 15.95
C LEU A 70 11.69 2.34 16.50
N SER A 71 12.55 3.08 15.80
CA SER A 71 13.91 3.35 16.26
C SER A 71 13.89 4.48 17.30
N SER A 72 14.39 4.18 18.50
CA SER A 72 14.60 5.16 19.58
C SER A 72 16.03 5.69 19.58
#